data_AF-A0A392RDX7-F1
#
_entry.id   AF-A0A392RDX7-F1
#
_cell.length_a   1.000
_cell.length_b   1.000
_cell.length_c   1.000
_cell.angle_alpha   90.00
_cell.angle_beta   90.00
_cell.angle_gamma   90.00
#
_symmetry.space_group_name_H-M   'P 1'
#
loop_
_entity.id
_entity.type
_entity.pdbx_description
1 polymer ?
#
loop_
_entity_poly.entity_id
_entity_poly.type
_entity_poly.pdbx_seq_one_letter_code
_entity_poly.pdbx_strand_id
1 'polypeptide(L)'
;MRNYRTSLEDVQWARNGMVATIINGEVVPVVHNRITDAGFNDLDIIPMGADKVLVQSLSGSDVASVMESAREFFSLLFSNWVRWDNDVVPFQR
;
A
#
# COMPACT_ATOMS: atom_id res chain seq x y z
N MET A 1 1.55 18.85 23.98
CA MET A 1 2.43 18.30 22.92
C MET A 1 1.97 16.88 22.64
N ARG A 2 1.53 16.56 21.41
CA ARG A 2 1.17 15.17 21.04
C ARG A 2 2.47 14.40 20.82
N ASN A 3 2.71 13.37 21.63
CA ASN A 3 3.80 12.43 21.39
C ASN A 3 3.24 11.27 20.57
N TYR A 4 3.67 11.14 19.31
CA TYR A 4 3.41 9.92 18.54
C TYR A 4 4.40 8.86 19.02
N ARG A 5 3.86 7.72 19.47
CA ARG A 5 4.63 6.51 19.77
C ARG A 5 4.13 5.43 18.84
N THR A 6 5.03 4.85 18.05
CA THR A 6 4.72 3.69 17.22
C THR A 6 4.39 2.51 18.13
N SER A 7 3.19 1.97 17.99
CA SER A 7 2.80 0.72 18.64
C SER A 7 3.18 -0.48 17.77
N LEU A 8 3.18 -1.69 18.36
CA LEU A 8 3.36 -2.92 17.59
C LEU A 8 2.27 -3.10 16.53
N GLU A 9 1.05 -2.68 16.84
CA GLU A 9 -0.10 -2.73 15.94
C GLU A 9 0.12 -1.85 14.71
N ASP A 10 0.63 -0.62 14.88
CA ASP A 10 0.94 0.28 13.76
C ASP A 10 1.97 -0.34 12.79
N VAL A 11 2.95 -1.06 13.34
CA VAL A 11 4.02 -1.72 12.57
C VAL A 11 3.47 -2.93 11.83
N GLN A 12 2.65 -3.74 12.49
CA GLN A 12 2.01 -4.90 11.88
C GLN A 12 1.07 -4.48 10.75
N TRP A 13 0.28 -3.42 10.97
CA TRP A 13 -0.56 -2.82 9.94
C TRP A 13 0.27 -2.37 8.74
N ALA A 14 1.34 -1.61 8.96
CA ALA A 14 2.19 -1.12 7.88
C ALA A 14 2.87 -2.27 7.12
N ARG A 15 3.37 -3.30 7.81
CA ARG A 15 3.99 -4.49 7.22
C ARG A 15 3.05 -5.37 6.41
N ASN A 16 1.74 -5.28 6.66
CA ASN A 16 0.75 -5.95 5.81
C ASN A 16 0.58 -5.26 4.44
N GLY A 17 0.99 -4.00 4.33
CA GLY A 17 0.89 -3.23 3.10
C GLY A 17 2.03 -3.48 2.10
N MET A 18 1.75 -3.15 0.84
CA MET A 18 2.70 -3.22 -0.27
C MET A 18 3.04 -1.80 -0.73
N VAL A 19 4.32 -1.44 -0.74
CA VAL A 19 4.77 -0.18 -1.35
C VAL A 19 4.90 -0.42 -2.84
N ALA A 20 4.31 0.44 -3.65
CA ALA A 20 4.35 0.37 -5.11
C ALA A 20 4.59 1.75 -5.73
N THR A 21 4.96 1.76 -7.00
CA THR A 21 5.09 2.98 -7.81
C THR A 21 4.02 2.95 -8.90
N ILE A 22 3.15 3.96 -8.94
CA ILE A 22 2.15 4.10 -10.00
C ILE A 22 2.88 4.32 -11.34
N ILE A 23 2.48 3.57 -12.36
CA ILE A 23 3.07 3.71 -13.70
C ILE A 23 2.36 4.80 -14.51
N ASN A 24 3.01 5.25 -15.59
CA ASN A 24 2.44 6.17 -16.58
C ASN A 24 1.97 7.54 -16.03
N GLY A 25 2.37 7.90 -14.81
CA GLY A 25 1.95 9.15 -14.18
C GLY A 25 0.44 9.22 -13.93
N GLU A 26 -0.24 8.07 -13.83
CA GLU A 26 -1.65 8.05 -13.47
C GLU A 26 -1.85 8.66 -12.08
N VAL A 27 -2.96 9.37 -11.89
CA VAL A 27 -3.30 9.96 -10.60
C VAL A 27 -3.93 8.92 -9.70
N VAL A 28 -3.65 8.99 -8.39
CA VAL A 28 -4.14 8.02 -7.39
C VAL A 28 -5.65 7.75 -7.49
N PRO A 29 -6.55 8.74 -7.66
CA PRO A 29 -7.98 8.47 -7.78
C PRO A 29 -8.36 7.61 -9.00
N VAL A 30 -7.62 7.73 -10.11
CA VAL A 30 -7.86 6.92 -11.32
C VAL A 30 -7.43 5.48 -11.09
N VAL A 31 -6.27 5.27 -10.47
CA VAL A 31 -5.79 3.93 -10.10
C VAL A 31 -6.75 3.28 -9.11
N HIS A 32 -7.20 4.02 -8.09
CA HIS A 32 -8.18 3.55 -7.12
C HIS A 32 -9.47 3.08 -7.79
N ASN A 33 -10.07 3.90 -8.67
CA ASN A 33 -11.28 3.53 -9.39
C ASN A 33 -11.09 2.25 -10.23
N ARG A 34 -9.96 2.10 -10.93
CA ARG A 34 -9.68 0.88 -11.73
C ARG A 34 -9.59 -0.38 -10.86
N ILE A 35 -9.03 -0.27 -9.65
CA ILE A 35 -8.96 -1.36 -8.67
C ILE A 35 -10.38 -1.72 -8.19
N THR A 36 -11.18 -0.72 -7.82
CA THR A 36 -12.58 -0.91 -7.39
C THR A 36 -13.44 -1.51 -8.51
N ASP A 37 -13.31 -1.01 -9.74
CA ASP A 37 -14.04 -1.50 -10.93
C ASP A 37 -13.68 -2.95 -11.28
N ALA A 38 -12.45 -3.38 -10.97
CA ALA A 38 -12.01 -4.77 -11.11
C ALA A 38 -12.47 -5.68 -9.95
N GLY A 39 -13.19 -5.14 -8.97
CA GLY A 39 -13.79 -5.89 -7.86
C GLY A 39 -12.94 -5.96 -6.59
N PHE A 40 -11.77 -5.32 -6.55
CA PHE A 40 -10.89 -5.29 -5.38
C PHE A 40 -11.31 -4.19 -4.38
N ASN A 41 -12.56 -4.25 -3.91
CA ASN A 41 -13.15 -3.22 -3.03
C ASN A 41 -12.49 -3.14 -1.64
N ASP A 42 -11.71 -4.15 -1.27
CA ASP A 42 -11.01 -4.22 0.03
C ASP A 42 -9.62 -3.57 0.00
N LEU A 43 -9.15 -3.12 -1.17
CA LEU A 43 -7.84 -2.47 -1.29
C LEU A 43 -7.97 -0.95 -1.28
N ASP A 44 -7.18 -0.32 -0.43
CA ASP A 44 -7.02 1.13 -0.36
C ASP A 44 -5.62 1.53 -0.88
N ILE A 45 -5.50 2.76 -1.41
CA ILE A 45 -4.26 3.31 -1.95
C ILE A 45 -3.91 4.59 -1.19
N ILE A 46 -2.86 4.52 -0.38
CA ILE A 46 -2.41 5.63 0.45
C ILE A 46 -1.20 6.30 -0.22
N PRO A 47 -1.29 7.58 -0.64
CA PRO A 47 -0.17 8.28 -1.25
C PRO A 47 0.98 8.47 -0.25
N MET A 48 2.19 8.06 -0.64
CA MET A 48 3.42 8.27 0.13
C MET A 48 4.26 9.45 -0.41
N GLY A 49 3.78 10.08 -1.49
CA GLY A 49 4.43 11.19 -2.18
C GLY A 49 4.81 10.83 -3.62
N ALA A 50 4.77 11.82 -4.51
CA ALA A 50 4.96 11.64 -5.95
C ALA A 50 4.08 10.50 -6.50
N ASP A 51 4.70 9.50 -7.10
CA ASP A 51 4.11 8.28 -7.68
C ASP A 51 4.14 7.08 -6.72
N LYS A 52 4.75 7.22 -5.54
CA LYS A 52 4.85 6.14 -4.57
C LYS A 52 3.59 6.05 -3.72
N VAL A 53 3.07 4.83 -3.58
CA VAL A 53 1.87 4.53 -2.81
C VAL A 53 2.07 3.33 -1.91
N LEU A 54 1.30 3.27 -0.83
CA LEU A 54 1.10 2.08 -0.02
C LEU A 54 -0.28 1.49 -0.38
N VAL A 55 -0.29 0.26 -0.88
CA VAL A 55 -1.51 -0.53 -1.08
C VAL A 55 -1.78 -1.29 0.21
N GLN A 56 -2.99 -1.15 0.74
CA GLN A 56 -3.38 -1.72 2.03
C GLN A 56 -4.73 -2.42 1.93
N SER A 57 -4.93 -3.47 2.73
CA SER A 57 -6.26 -4.09 2.89
C SER A 57 -7.03 -3.42 4.03
N LEU A 58 -8.30 -3.14 3.79
CA LEU A 58 -9.24 -2.64 4.80
C LEU A 58 -9.65 -3.74 5.79
N SER A 59 -9.75 -4.99 5.33
CA SER A 59 -10.07 -6.16 6.16
C SER A 59 -8.87 -6.82 6.85
N GLY A 60 -7.65 -6.35 6.57
CA GLY A 60 -6.42 -6.97 7.06
C GLY A 60 -6.01 -8.24 6.30
N SER A 61 -6.54 -8.44 5.09
CA SER A 61 -6.11 -9.52 4.20
C SER A 61 -4.66 -9.33 3.74
N ASP A 62 -3.98 -10.43 3.42
CA ASP A 62 -2.59 -10.38 2.95
C ASP A 62 -2.52 -9.78 1.54
N VAL A 63 -2.21 -8.49 1.47
CA VAL A 63 -2.18 -7.71 0.22
C VAL A 63 -1.20 -8.30 -0.77
N ALA A 64 -0.07 -8.83 -0.30
CA ALA A 64 0.93 -9.48 -1.14
C ALA A 64 0.33 -10.65 -1.92
N SER A 65 -0.42 -11.52 -1.25
CA SER A 65 -1.10 -12.65 -1.91
C SER A 65 -2.16 -12.20 -2.91
N VAL A 66 -2.95 -11.17 -2.57
CA VAL A 66 -3.97 -10.61 -3.49
C VAL A 66 -3.30 -10.06 -4.76
N MET A 67 -2.29 -9.20 -4.60
CA MET A 67 -1.57 -8.61 -5.73
C MET A 67 -0.87 -9.66 -6.58
N GLU A 68 -0.32 -10.70 -5.96
CA GLU A 68 0.34 -11.80 -6.65
C GLU A 68 -0.65 -12.67 -7.45
N SER A 69 -1.83 -12.96 -6.88
CA SER A 69 -2.86 -13.76 -7.54
C SER A 69 -3.42 -13.13 -8.83
N ALA A 70 -3.40 -11.81 -8.91
CA ALA A 70 -3.82 -11.03 -10.08
C ALA A 70 -2.66 -10.18 -10.63
N ARG A 71 -1.44 -10.72 -10.62
CA ARG A 71 -0.19 -10.02 -10.99
C ARG A 71 -0.29 -9.28 -12.33
N GLU A 72 -0.88 -9.89 -13.35
CA GLU A 72 -1.01 -9.31 -14.68
C GLU A 72 -1.89 -8.06 -14.69
N PHE A 73 -2.91 -8.00 -13.83
CA PHE A 73 -3.74 -6.81 -13.68
C PHE A 73 -2.96 -5.70 -12.96
N PHE A 74 -2.32 -6.03 -11.83
CA PHE A 74 -1.59 -5.04 -11.04
C PHE A 74 -0.35 -4.50 -11.75
N SER A 75 0.27 -5.25 -12.66
CA SER A 75 1.39 -4.76 -13.49
C SER A 75 0.98 -3.67 -14.48
N LEU A 76 -0.33 -3.50 -14.76
CA LEU A 76 -0.87 -2.40 -15.55
C LEU A 76 -1.04 -1.10 -14.73
N LEU A 77 -0.90 -1.17 -13.41
CA LEU A 77 -1.12 -0.06 -12.47
C LEU A 77 0.16 0.32 -11.74
N PHE A 78 0.98 -0.67 -11.42
CA PHE A 78 2.09 -0.54 -10.50
C PHE A 78 3.38 -1.16 -11.04
N SER A 79 4.49 -0.62 -10.56
CA SER A 79 5.83 -1.16 -10.73
C SER A 79 6.57 -1.16 -9.38
N ASN A 80 7.66 -1.93 -9.31
CA ASN A 80 8.54 -2.00 -8.14
C ASN A 80 7.79 -2.28 -6.83
N TRP A 81 6.71 -3.08 -6.86
CA TRP A 81 5.97 -3.36 -5.65
C TRP A 81 6.77 -4.29 -4.74
N VAL A 82 6.88 -3.90 -3.48
CA VAL A 82 7.60 -4.65 -2.46
C VAL A 82 6.82 -4.55 -1.15
N ARG A 83 6.96 -5.56 -0.29
CA ARG A 83 6.37 -5.48 1.04
C ARG A 83 6.97 -4.29 1.78
N TRP A 84 6.14 -3.53 2.50
CA TRP A 84 6.68 -2.50 3.37
C TRP A 84 7.49 -3.17 4.48
N ASP A 85 8.81 -3.04 4.40
CA ASP A 85 9.74 -3.59 5.38
C ASP A 85 10.53 -2.44 5.99
N ASN A 86 9.99 -1.86 7.06
CA ASN A 86 10.77 -1.04 7.96
C ASN A 86 10.78 -1.69 9.35
N ASP A 87 11.92 -1.55 10.01
CA ASP A 87 12.06 -1.85 11.41
C ASP A 87 11.42 -0.76 12.27
N VAL A 88 11.04 -1.14 13.50
CA VAL A 88 10.62 -0.17 14.50
C VAL A 88 11.82 0.67 14.86
N VAL A 89 11.99 1.82 14.21
CA VAL A 89 13.00 2.78 14.63
C VAL A 89 12.48 3.45 15.91
N PRO A 90 13.19 3.35 17.05
CA PRO A 90 12.82 4.11 18.23
C PRO A 90 12.78 5.58 17.86
N PHE A 91 11.72 6.28 18.24
CA PHE A 91 11.63 7.73 18.03
C PHE A 91 12.88 8.43 18.58
N GLN A 92 13.72 8.97 17.70
CA GLN A 92 14.87 9.79 18.05
C GLN A 92 14.58 11.25 17.69
N ARG A 93 14.80 12.13 18.67
CA ARG A 93 14.60 13.59 18.59
C ARG A 93 15.82 14.29 18.03
#